data_AF-A0A480BUY4-F1
#
_entry.id   AF-A0A480BUY4-F1
#
_cell.length_a   1.000
_cell.length_b   1.000
_cell.length_c   1.000
_cell.angle_alpha   90.00
_cell.angle_beta   90.00
_cell.angle_gamma   90.00
#
_symmetry.space_group_name_H-M   'P 1'
#
loop_
_entity.id
_entity.type
_entity.pdbx_description
1 polymer ?
#
loop_
_entity_poly.entity_id
_entity_poly.type
_entity_poly.pdbx_seq_one_letter_code
_entity_poly.pdbx_strand_id
1 'polypeptide(L)'
;MARLEFTAVEEWMAARDLRPADAARLFGVSSQTFNGWKARARVSADQTDAVIDAMRRYDEERSRVAVSIQEPKPLQAAASKKTEGQSLLSRAIDQHGHALTWEQCHHLAQLIAATAAALEGPRR
;
A
#
# COMPACT_ATOMS: atom_id res chain seq x y z
N MET A 1 -15.05 12.95 -26.60
CA MET A 1 -14.30 12.31 -25.49
C MET A 1 -13.38 13.35 -24.86
N ALA A 2 -13.43 13.51 -23.53
CA ALA A 2 -12.51 14.39 -22.82
C ALA A 2 -11.10 13.79 -22.89
N ARG A 3 -10.10 14.59 -23.22
CA ARG A 3 -8.70 14.13 -23.28
C ARG A 3 -8.14 14.11 -21.85
N LEU A 4 -7.38 13.06 -21.52
CA LEU A 4 -6.66 13.00 -20.25
C LEU A 4 -5.42 13.89 -20.31
N GLU A 5 -5.37 14.91 -19.47
CA GLU A 5 -4.18 15.75 -19.32
C GLU A 5 -3.04 14.93 -18.73
N PHE A 6 -1.82 15.15 -19.26
CA PHE A 6 -0.66 14.38 -18.84
C PHE A 6 -0.28 14.65 -17.38
N THR A 7 -0.61 15.83 -16.86
CA THR A 7 -0.43 16.18 -15.44
C THR A 7 -1.16 15.21 -14.52
N ALA A 8 -2.36 14.74 -14.87
CA ALA A 8 -3.09 13.75 -14.08
C ALA A 8 -2.36 12.39 -14.05
N VAL A 9 -1.69 12.03 -15.15
CA VAL A 9 -0.85 10.83 -15.22
C VAL A 9 0.41 11.01 -14.34
N GLU A 10 1.05 12.17 -14.38
CA GLU A 10 2.23 12.48 -13.56
C GLU A 10 1.89 12.47 -12.06
N GLU A 11 0.79 13.09 -11.65
CA GLU A 11 0.32 13.08 -10.26
C GLU A 11 -0.01 11.66 -9.78
N TRP A 12 -0.69 10.88 -10.62
CA TRP A 12 -1.00 9.49 -10.31
C TRP A 12 0.28 8.64 -10.14
N MET A 13 1.28 8.84 -11.01
CA MET A 13 2.58 8.19 -10.91
C MET A 13 3.33 8.59 -9.63
N ALA A 14 3.37 9.89 -9.33
CA ALA A 14 4.06 10.42 -8.16
C ALA A 14 3.48 9.87 -6.85
N ALA A 15 2.15 9.78 -6.76
CA ALA A 15 1.46 9.18 -5.61
C ALA A 15 1.75 7.68 -5.41
N ARG A 16 2.30 7.01 -6.44
CA ARG A 16 2.59 5.56 -6.43
C ARG A 16 4.06 5.22 -6.48
N ASP A 17 4.92 6.24 -6.49
CA ASP A 17 6.37 6.13 -6.71
C ASP A 17 6.72 5.36 -8.00
N LEU A 18 5.93 5.58 -9.06
CA LEU A 18 6.12 4.91 -10.35
C LEU A 18 7.07 5.68 -11.25
N ARG A 19 8.06 4.96 -11.79
CA ARG A 19 8.98 5.52 -12.79
C ARG A 19 8.30 5.61 -14.17
N PRO A 20 8.65 6.61 -15.01
CA PRO A 20 8.08 6.76 -16.36
C PRO A 20 8.16 5.50 -17.24
N ALA A 21 9.26 4.77 -17.16
CA ALA A 21 9.43 3.54 -17.93
C ALA A 21 8.46 2.43 -17.49
N ASP A 22 8.16 2.35 -16.19
CA ASP A 22 7.24 1.37 -15.64
C ASP A 22 5.78 1.76 -15.93
N ALA A 23 5.45 3.06 -15.88
CA ALA A 23 4.17 3.59 -16.31
C ALA A 23 3.91 3.32 -17.82
N ALA A 24 4.90 3.57 -18.69
CA ALA A 24 4.78 3.29 -20.12
C ALA A 24 4.47 1.81 -20.39
N ARG A 25 5.15 0.89 -19.69
CA ARG A 25 4.88 -0.56 -19.76
C ARG A 25 3.47 -0.90 -19.30
N LEU A 26 3.02 -0.30 -18.19
CA LEU A 26 1.68 -0.51 -17.63
C LEU A 26 0.58 -0.05 -18.60
N PHE A 27 0.81 1.03 -19.32
CA PHE A 27 -0.10 1.54 -20.34
C PHE A 27 0.03 0.80 -21.68
N GLY A 28 0.95 -0.15 -21.82
CA GLY A 28 1.16 -0.89 -23.06
C GLY A 28 1.73 -0.04 -24.20
N VAL A 29 2.45 1.05 -23.90
CA VAL A 29 3.01 1.97 -24.89
C VAL A 29 4.54 2.01 -24.83
N SER A 30 5.15 2.45 -25.93
CA SER A 30 6.59 2.68 -25.97
C SER A 30 6.98 3.94 -25.18
N SER A 31 8.22 4.00 -24.71
CA SER A 31 8.77 5.21 -24.07
C SER A 31 8.72 6.43 -24.99
N GLN A 32 8.83 6.24 -26.31
CA GLN A 32 8.71 7.31 -27.29
C GLN A 32 7.29 7.88 -27.32
N THR A 33 6.27 7.03 -27.35
CA THR A 33 4.86 7.45 -27.30
C THR A 33 4.56 8.16 -25.99
N PHE A 34 5.03 7.62 -24.86
CA PHE A 34 4.86 8.21 -23.55
C PHE A 34 5.51 9.60 -23.42
N ASN A 35 6.76 9.75 -23.86
CA ASN A 35 7.44 11.06 -23.93
C ASN A 35 6.74 12.01 -24.90
N GLY A 36 6.14 11.48 -25.97
CA GLY A 36 5.30 12.23 -26.89
C GLY A 36 4.05 12.81 -26.23
N TRP A 37 3.44 12.12 -25.27
CA TRP A 37 2.32 12.65 -24.49
C TRP A 37 2.78 13.74 -23.52
N LYS A 38 3.92 13.52 -22.85
CA LYS A 38 4.55 14.52 -21.99
C LYS A 38 4.80 15.84 -22.71
N ALA A 39 5.42 15.78 -23.89
CA ALA A 39 5.71 16.96 -24.69
C ALA A 39 4.44 17.70 -25.16
N ARG A 40 3.32 16.99 -25.30
CA ARG A 40 2.03 17.56 -25.73
C ARG A 40 1.13 17.96 -24.55
N ALA A 41 1.60 17.74 -23.31
CA ALA A 41 0.85 17.87 -22.07
C ALA A 41 -0.46 17.05 -22.00
N ARG A 42 -0.67 16.09 -22.92
CA ARG A 42 -1.91 15.31 -23.01
C ARG A 42 -1.70 13.92 -23.58
N VAL A 43 -2.50 12.98 -23.09
CA VAL A 43 -2.58 11.61 -23.64
C VAL A 43 -3.32 11.63 -24.98
N SER A 44 -2.98 10.69 -25.87
CA SER A 44 -3.69 10.54 -27.14
C SER A 44 -5.18 10.24 -26.89
N ALA A 45 -6.06 10.77 -27.76
CA ALA A 45 -7.49 10.54 -27.65
C ALA A 45 -7.83 9.03 -27.69
N ASP A 46 -7.21 8.29 -28.61
CA ASP A 46 -7.44 6.85 -28.80
C ASP A 46 -6.94 5.98 -27.64
N GLN A 47 -6.13 6.55 -26.75
CA GLN A 47 -5.49 5.83 -25.64
C GLN A 47 -5.98 6.31 -24.28
N THR A 48 -6.84 7.35 -24.24
CA THR A 48 -7.31 7.95 -23.00
C THR A 48 -8.07 6.93 -22.15
N ASP A 49 -9.04 6.23 -22.72
CA ASP A 49 -9.83 5.22 -22.00
C ASP A 49 -8.96 4.05 -21.52
N ALA A 50 -8.05 3.57 -22.38
CA ALA A 50 -7.13 2.48 -22.05
C ALA A 50 -6.19 2.85 -20.88
N VAL A 51 -5.71 4.09 -20.84
CA VAL A 51 -4.86 4.59 -19.75
C VAL A 51 -5.67 4.71 -18.45
N ILE A 52 -6.88 5.27 -18.49
CA ILE A 52 -7.76 5.37 -17.31
C ILE A 52 -8.06 3.97 -16.75
N ASP A 53 -8.40 3.01 -17.62
CA ASP A 53 -8.66 1.64 -17.20
C ASP A 53 -7.42 0.93 -16.64
N ALA A 54 -6.23 1.22 -17.16
CA ALA A 54 -4.99 0.69 -16.62
C ALA A 54 -4.67 1.28 -15.23
N MET A 55 -4.86 2.59 -15.05
CA MET A 55 -4.70 3.27 -13.75
C MET A 55 -5.63 2.67 -12.69
N ARG A 56 -6.92 2.51 -13.03
CA ARG A 56 -7.92 1.91 -12.15
C ARG A 56 -7.55 0.47 -11.76
N ARG A 57 -7.20 -0.38 -12.73
CA ARG A 57 -6.84 -1.77 -12.46
C ARG A 57 -5.62 -1.91 -11.54
N TYR A 58 -4.63 -1.05 -11.73
CA TYR A 58 -3.45 -1.02 -10.85
C TYR A 58 -3.83 -0.67 -9.41
N ASP A 59 -4.72 0.30 -9.23
CA ASP A 59 -5.21 0.71 -7.91
C ASP A 59 -6.04 -0.38 -7.23
N GLU A 60 -6.93 -1.03 -7.98
CA GLU A 60 -7.73 -2.15 -7.49
C GLU A 60 -6.83 -3.32 -7.07
N GLU A 61 -5.83 -3.68 -7.86
CA GLU A 61 -4.90 -4.77 -7.54
C GLU A 61 -4.07 -4.43 -6.30
N ARG A 62 -3.54 -3.21 -6.21
CA ARG A 62 -2.77 -2.77 -5.04
C ARG A 62 -3.62 -2.74 -3.77
N SER A 63 -4.88 -2.31 -3.89
CA SER A 63 -5.83 -2.34 -2.78
C SER A 63 -6.15 -3.76 -2.33
N ARG A 64 -6.28 -4.73 -3.25
CA ARG A 64 -6.50 -6.14 -2.92
C ARG A 64 -5.30 -6.75 -2.19
N VAL A 65 -4.09 -6.45 -2.64
CA VAL A 65 -2.85 -6.92 -1.98
C VAL A 65 -2.72 -6.33 -0.57
N ALA A 66 -3.08 -5.06 -0.38
CA ALA A 66 -3.09 -4.45 0.95
C ALA A 66 -4.09 -5.11 1.92
N VAL A 67 -5.26 -5.54 1.42
CA VAL A 67 -6.27 -6.26 2.23
C VAL A 67 -5.85 -7.72 2.49
N SER A 68 -5.12 -8.36 1.58
CA SER A 68 -4.63 -9.75 1.76
C SER A 68 -3.54 -9.88 2.83
N ILE A 69 -2.88 -8.78 3.22
CA ILE A 69 -1.91 -8.73 4.32
C ILE A 69 -2.60 -8.45 5.68
N GLN A 70 -3.92 -8.18 5.69
CA GLN A 70 -4.71 -8.21 6.92
C GLN A 70 -4.97 -9.67 7.33
N GLU A 71 -4.12 -10.12 8.25
CA GLU A 71 -4.20 -11.27 9.17
C GLU A 71 -5.29 -12.35 8.95
N PRO A 72 -4.91 -13.64 8.95
CA PRO A 72 -5.89 -14.73 9.10
C PRO A 72 -6.58 -14.63 10.47
N LYS A 73 -7.90 -14.51 10.45
CA LYS A 73 -8.82 -14.79 11.58
C LYS A 73 -8.43 -16.15 12.19
N PRO A 74 -7.88 -16.17 13.43
CA PRO A 74 -8.75 -16.46 14.57
C PRO A 74 -8.31 -15.69 15.83
N LEU A 75 -8.63 -14.40 15.94
CA LEU A 75 -8.39 -13.63 17.17
C LEU A 75 -9.66 -13.01 17.79
N GLN A 76 -10.85 -13.34 17.29
CA GLN A 76 -12.11 -12.87 17.88
C GLN A 76 -12.42 -13.47 19.26
N ALA A 77 -11.74 -14.55 19.68
CA ALA A 77 -11.99 -15.17 20.99
C ALA A 77 -11.16 -14.58 22.15
N ALA A 78 -10.15 -13.75 21.89
CA ALA A 78 -9.26 -13.21 22.93
C ALA A 78 -9.60 -11.78 23.40
N ALA A 79 -10.65 -11.17 22.84
CA ALA A 79 -10.97 -9.75 23.04
C ALA A 79 -11.57 -9.41 24.41
N SER A 80 -11.95 -10.37 25.24
CA SER A 80 -12.63 -10.09 26.53
C SER A 80 -11.70 -9.90 27.73
N LYS A 81 -10.36 -9.96 27.58
CA LYS A 81 -9.42 -9.81 28.73
C LYS A 81 -8.27 -8.82 28.51
N LYS A 82 -8.18 -8.12 27.37
CA LYS A 82 -7.02 -7.30 26.96
C LYS A 82 -7.21 -5.78 27.08
N THR A 83 -8.25 -5.32 27.76
CA THR A 83 -8.66 -3.91 27.76
C THR A 83 -7.63 -2.98 28.44
N GLU A 84 -6.83 -3.47 29.38
CA GLU A 84 -5.83 -2.65 30.09
C GLU A 84 -4.46 -2.60 29.37
N GLY A 85 -4.03 -3.69 28.71
CA GLY A 85 -2.74 -3.74 28.01
C GLY A 85 -2.72 -2.96 26.69
N GLN A 86 -3.85 -2.91 25.98
CA GLN A 86 -3.96 -2.17 24.70
C GLN A 86 -3.89 -0.66 24.86
N SER A 87 -4.28 -0.12 26.02
CA SER A 87 -4.25 1.31 26.30
C SER A 87 -2.81 1.84 26.42
N LEU A 88 -1.91 1.05 27.01
CA LEU A 88 -0.50 1.43 27.17
C LEU A 88 0.27 1.36 25.85
N LEU A 89 -0.02 0.35 25.01
CA LEU A 89 0.63 0.20 23.71
C LEU A 89 0.22 1.31 22.72
N SER A 90 -1.06 1.68 22.72
CA SER A 90 -1.55 2.78 21.87
C SER A 90 -0.95 4.13 22.29
N ARG A 91 -0.81 4.37 23.60
CA ARG A 91 -0.13 5.57 24.13
C ARG A 91 1.35 5.63 23.76
N ALA A 92 2.05 4.50 23.75
CA ALA A 92 3.45 4.45 23.35
C ALA A 92 3.62 4.74 21.85
N ILE A 93 2.69 4.27 21.01
CA ILE A 93 2.69 4.54 19.55
C ILE A 93 2.40 6.03 19.28
N ASP A 94 1.45 6.64 19.99
CA ASP A 94 1.17 8.09 19.88
C ASP A 94 2.35 8.96 20.36
N GLN A 95 3.08 8.53 21.40
CA GLN A 95 4.27 9.25 21.88
C GLN A 95 5.49 9.13 20.94
N HIS A 96 5.55 8.08 20.13
CA HIS A 96 6.63 7.83 19.16
C HIS A 96 6.13 7.98 17.71
N GLY A 97 5.29 8.99 17.47
CA GLY A 97 4.63 9.28 16.19
C GLY A 97 5.51 9.62 14.98
N HIS A 98 6.80 9.25 14.97
CA HIS A 98 7.66 9.38 13.80
C HIS A 98 8.53 8.13 13.59
N ALA A 99 8.19 7.40 12.52
CA ALA A 99 9.03 6.49 11.75
C ALA A 99 9.75 5.37 12.54
N LEU A 100 8.98 4.40 13.06
CA LEU A 100 9.54 3.07 13.28
C LEU A 100 9.87 2.45 11.91
N THR A 101 11.11 2.02 11.72
CA THR A 101 11.48 1.30 10.51
C THR A 101 10.85 -0.09 10.53
N TRP A 102 10.69 -0.71 9.36
CA TRP A 102 10.10 -2.04 9.24
C TRP A 102 10.80 -3.08 10.14
N GLU A 103 12.13 -2.99 10.28
CA GLU A 103 12.90 -3.85 11.20
C GLU A 103 12.52 -3.66 12.67
N GLN A 104 12.26 -2.43 13.11
CA GLN A 104 11.87 -2.16 14.50
C GLN A 104 10.45 -2.68 14.79
N CYS A 105 9.54 -2.52 13.83
CA CYS A 105 8.20 -3.12 13.90
C CYS A 105 8.29 -4.65 13.94
N HIS A 106 9.16 -5.24 13.12
CA HIS A 106 9.36 -6.69 13.08
C HIS A 106 9.95 -7.22 14.39
N HIS A 107 10.92 -6.51 14.96
CA HIS A 107 11.53 -6.89 16.23
C HIS A 107 10.52 -6.80 17.40
N LEU A 108 9.69 -5.75 17.45
CA LEU A 108 8.62 -5.64 18.44
C LEU A 108 7.59 -6.77 18.31
N ALA A 109 7.22 -7.14 17.08
CA ALA A 109 6.31 -8.26 16.84
C ALA A 109 6.91 -9.60 17.33
N GLN A 110 8.21 -9.84 17.12
CA GLN A 110 8.89 -11.03 17.64
C GLN A 110 8.93 -11.07 19.17
N LEU A 111 9.17 -9.93 19.83
CA LEU A 111 9.17 -9.85 21.30
C LEU A 111 7.79 -10.13 21.90
N ILE A 112 6.73 -9.61 21.28
CA ILE A 112 5.35 -9.90 21.69
C ILE A 112 5.03 -11.39 21.50
N ALA A 113 5.42 -11.99 20.37
CA ALA A 113 5.20 -13.41 20.10
C ALA A 113 5.96 -14.32 21.08
N ALA A 114 7.22 -14.00 21.39
CA ALA A 114 8.03 -14.73 22.36
C ALA A 114 7.44 -14.64 23.78
N THR A 115 6.92 -13.47 24.15
CA THR A 115 6.27 -13.26 25.45
C THR A 115 4.94 -14.01 25.54
N ALA A 116 4.15 -14.03 24.45
CA ALA A 116 2.93 -14.81 24.39
C ALA A 116 3.21 -16.31 24.52
N ALA A 117 4.25 -16.82 23.84
CA ALA A 117 4.67 -18.22 23.95
C ALA A 117 5.16 -18.58 25.36
N ALA A 118 5.81 -17.65 26.07
CA ALA A 118 6.21 -17.86 27.46
C ALA A 118 5.03 -17.88 28.45
N LEU A 119 3.93 -17.19 28.12
CA LEU A 119 2.69 -17.16 28.92
C LEU A 119 1.80 -18.38 28.66
N GLU A 120 1.87 -18.97 27.47
CA GLU A 120 1.18 -20.21 27.11
C GLU A 120 1.91 -21.48 27.59
N GLY A 121 2.54 -21.42 28.78
CA GLY A 121 3.33 -22.50 29.36
C GLY A 121 2.75 -23.92 29.11
N PRO A 122 3.61 -24.94 28.98
CA PRO A 122 3.28 -26.21 28.33
C PRO A 122 2.02 -26.82 28.92
N ARG A 123 0.94 -26.88 28.12
CA ARG A 123 -0.31 -27.57 28.49
C ARG A 123 0.02 -29.04 28.80
N ARG A 124 0.00 -29.37 30.09
CA ARG A 124 -0.13 -30.75 30.58
C ARG A 124 -1.54 -31.26 30.35
#